data_AF-A0A2E6Q701-F1
#
_entry.id   AF-A0A2E6Q701-F1
#
_cell.length_a   1.000
_cell.length_b   1.000
_cell.length_c   1.000
_cell.angle_alpha   90.00
_cell.angle_beta   90.00
_cell.angle_gamma   90.00
#
_symmetry.space_group_name_H-M   'P 1'
#
loop_
_entity.id
_entity.type
_entity.pdbx_description
1 polymer ?
#
loop_
_entity_poly.entity_id
_entity_poly.type
_entity_poly.pdbx_seq_one_letter_code
_entity_poly.pdbx_strand_id
1 'polypeptide(L)' 'MTVFDRFRRRPVKGHDLPGPRFTRWAWIYFGFYIALPILALGLALDIVLYVLFERWFDSCYALLCLFE' A
#
# COMPACT_ATOMS: atom_id res chain seq x y z
N MET A 1 23.68 12.67 13.40
CA MET A 1 22.95 11.40 13.59
C MET A 1 22.24 11.08 12.28
N THR A 2 22.78 10.16 11.48
CA THR A 2 22.12 9.72 10.24
C THR A 2 21.13 8.59 10.56
N VAL A 3 20.07 8.45 9.76
CA VAL A 3 19.03 7.41 9.95
C VAL A 3 19.64 5.99 9.95
N PHE A 4 20.75 5.79 9.24
CA PHE A 4 21.46 4.52 9.12
C PHE A 4 22.17 4.08 10.41
N ASP A 5 22.59 5.01 11.30
CA ASP A 5 23.22 4.66 12.57
C ASP A 5 22.26 3.99 13.56
N ARG A 6 20.94 4.19 13.40
CA ARG A 6 19.92 3.57 14.27
C ARG A 6 19.83 2.05 14.07
N PHE A 7 20.30 1.52 12.94
CA PHE A 7 20.27 0.09 12.64
C PHE A 7 21.54 -0.67 13.02
N ARG A 8 22.55 0.01 13.61
CA ARG A 8 23.77 -0.64 14.08
C ARG A 8 23.42 -1.53 15.28
N ARG A 9 23.39 -2.85 15.05
CA ARG A 9 23.09 -3.85 16.09
C ARG A 9 24.12 -3.72 17.21
N ARG A 10 23.65 -3.41 18.41
CA ARG A 10 24.46 -3.49 19.62
C ARG A 10 24.10 -4.80 20.33
N PRO A 11 25.08 -5.55 20.83
CA PRO A 11 24.82 -6.75 21.60
C PRO A 11 24.00 -6.38 22.83
N VAL A 12 22.96 -7.16 23.12
CA VAL A 12 22.13 -6.99 24.31
C VAL A 12 22.56 -8.05 25.30
N LYS A 13 23.05 -7.63 26.47
CA LYS A 13 23.62 -8.54 27.49
C LYS A 13 24.72 -9.48 26.94
N GLY A 14 25.51 -9.01 25.97
CA GLY A 14 26.58 -9.81 25.36
C GLY A 14 26.11 -10.84 24.33
N HIS A 15 24.82 -10.87 23.99
CA HIS A 15 24.28 -11.72 22.94
C HIS A 15 23.93 -10.91 21.68
N ASP A 16 24.33 -11.42 20.53
CA ASP A 16 23.93 -10.89 19.23
C ASP A 16 22.59 -11.49 18.82
N LEU A 17 21.55 -10.67 18.83
CA LEU A 17 20.23 -11.09 18.36
C LEU A 17 20.15 -10.99 16.83
N PRO A 18 19.44 -11.94 16.18
CA PRO A 18 19.11 -11.79 14.78
C PRO A 18 18.25 -10.54 14.60
N GLY A 19 18.54 -9.76 13.56
CA GLY A 19 17.80 -8.55 13.26
C GLY A 19 16.40 -8.86 12.75
N PRO A 20 15.56 -7.83 12.60
CA PRO A 20 14.20 -7.98 12.13
C PRO A 20 14.18 -8.69 10.78
N ARG A 21 13.31 -9.70 10.65
CA ARG A 21 13.09 -10.47 9.43
C ARG A 21 11.68 -10.22 8.93
N PHE A 22 11.53 -10.06 7.61
CA PHE A 22 10.20 -10.06 7.01
C PHE A 22 9.60 -11.45 7.13
N THR A 23 8.57 -11.56 7.96
CA THR A 23 7.79 -12.80 8.12
C THR A 23 6.59 -12.77 7.19
N ARG A 24 5.92 -13.91 7.02
CA ARG A 24 4.65 -13.97 6.27
C ARG A 24 3.59 -13.02 6.85
N TRP A 25 3.64 -12.77 8.16
CA TRP A 25 2.79 -11.80 8.84
C TRP A 25 3.06 -10.36 8.40
N ALA A 26 4.29 -10.01 8.04
CA ALA A 26 4.61 -8.69 7.52
C ALA A 26 3.90 -8.42 6.18
N TRP A 27 3.80 -9.43 5.31
CA TRP A 27 3.04 -9.33 4.05
C TRP A 27 1.54 -9.13 4.29
N ILE A 28 0.96 -9.91 5.21
CA ILE A 28 -0.44 -9.77 5.60
C ILE A 28 -0.69 -8.36 6.14
N TYR A 29 0.15 -7.90 7.07
CA TYR A 29 0.01 -6.58 7.66
C TYR A 29 0.12 -5.46 6.61
N PHE A 30 1.14 -5.52 5.75
CA PHE A 30 1.30 -4.56 4.66
C PHE A 30 0.10 -4.57 3.71
N GLY A 31 -0.38 -5.76 3.33
CA GLY A 31 -1.54 -5.92 2.47
C GLY A 31 -2.78 -5.25 3.02
N PHE A 32 -3.17 -5.58 4.25
CA PHE A 32 -4.42 -5.08 4.85
C PHE A 32 -4.36 -3.60 5.26
N TYR A 33 -3.23 -3.14 5.80
CA TYR A 33 -3.16 -1.82 6.42
C TYR A 33 -2.55 -0.74 5.52
N ILE A 34 -1.88 -1.11 4.42
CA ILE A 34 -1.26 -0.14 3.51
C ILE A 34 -1.82 -0.32 2.10
N ALA A 35 -1.69 -1.51 1.51
CA ALA A 35 -2.08 -1.70 0.11
C ALA A 35 -3.60 -1.56 -0.09
N LEU A 36 -4.39 -2.26 0.73
CA LEU A 36 -5.85 -2.27 0.62
C LEU A 36 -6.48 -0.87 0.76
N PRO A 37 -6.14 -0.02 1.77
CA PRO A 37 -6.74 1.31 1.85
C PRO A 37 -6.33 2.22 0.68
N ILE A 38 -5.10 2.13 0.19
CA ILE A 38 -4.66 2.90 -0.99
C ILE A 38 -5.46 2.48 -2.23
N LEU A 39 -5.62 1.16 -2.45
CA LEU A 39 -6.41 0.63 -3.55
C LEU A 39 -7.89 1.01 -3.43
N ALA A 40 -8.46 0.98 -2.21
CA ALA A 40 -9.84 1.37 -1.97
C ALA A 40 -10.08 2.85 -2.28
N LEU A 41 -9.15 3.73 -1.92
CA LEU A 41 -9.22 5.16 -2.28
C LEU A 41 -9.11 5.37 -3.79
N GLY A 42 -8.21 4.65 -4.45
CA GLY A 42 -8.08 4.67 -5.91
C GLY A 42 -9.37 4.24 -6.59
N LEU A 43 -9.96 3.12 -6.15
CA LEU A 43 -11.23 2.61 -6.68
C LEU A 43 -12.40 3.57 -6.44
N ALA A 44 -12.46 4.21 -5.26
CA ALA A 44 -13.48 5.21 -4.97
C ALA A 44 -13.36 6.42 -5.92
N LEU A 45 -12.14 6.88 -6.19
CA LEU A 45 -11.90 7.96 -7.15
C LEU A 45 -12.32 7.54 -8.57
N ASP A 46 -12.01 6.32 -8.96
CA ASP A 46 -12.38 5.77 -10.26
C ASP A 46 -13.91 5.74 -10.47
N ILE A 47 -14.66 5.33 -9.44
CA ILE A 47 -16.13 5.37 -9.46
C ILE A 47 -16.64 6.81 -9.61
N VAL A 48 -16.05 7.77 -8.90
CA VAL A 48 -16.44 9.18 -9.01
C VAL A 48 -16.21 9.71 -10.41
N LEU A 49 -15.06 9.39 -11.01
CA LEU A 49 -14.75 9.82 -12.38
C LEU A 49 -15.67 9.15 -13.39
N TYR A 50 -15.92 7.84 -13.27
CA TYR A 50 -16.86 7.14 -14.13
C TYR A 50 -18.24 7.83 -14.15
N VAL A 51 -18.81 8.11 -12.98
CA VAL A 51 -20.12 8.78 -12.86
C VAL A 51 -20.10 10.20 -13.44
N LEU A 52 -18.97 10.90 -13.31
CA LEU A 52 -18.81 12.25 -13.89
C LEU A 52 -18.77 12.19 -15.41
N PHE A 53 -17.99 11.27 -15.99
CA PHE A 53 -17.83 11.12 -17.43
C PHE A 53 -19.07 10.55 -18.12
N GLU A 54 -19.73 9.56 -17.52
CA GLU A 54 -21.00 9.02 -17.99
C GLU A 54 -22.07 10.13 -18.09
N ARG A 55 -22.18 10.98 -17.06
CA ARG A 55 -23.20 12.04 -17.02
C ARG A 55 -22.93 13.25 -17.90
N TRP A 56 -21.66 13.59 -18.14
CA TRP A 56 -21.29 14.84 -18.82
C TRP A 56 -20.76 14.65 -20.23
N PHE A 57 -20.15 13.50 -20.52
CA PHE A 57 -19.41 13.26 -21.76
C PHE A 57 -19.93 12.05 -22.54
N ASP A 58 -20.95 11.34 -22.02
CA ASP A 58 -21.54 10.14 -22.65
C ASP A 58 -20.45 9.12 -23.08
N SER A 59 -19.35 9.12 -22.34
CA SER A 59 -18.13 8.39 -22.67
C SER A 59 -17.72 7.54 -21.49
N CYS A 60 -17.38 6.29 -21.78
CA CYS A 60 -16.94 5.41 -20.73
C CYS A 60 -15.47 5.64 -20.36
N TYR A 61 -15.19 5.73 -19.06
CA TYR A 61 -13.88 6.10 -18.55
C TYR A 61 -13.46 5.21 -17.37
N ALA A 62 -12.16 4.87 -17.35
CA ALA A 62 -11.44 4.15 -16.29
C ALA A 62 -11.75 2.65 -16.13
N LEU A 63 -11.41 2.06 -14.97
CA LEU A 63 -11.41 0.60 -14.74
C LEU A 63 -12.79 -0.04 -14.91
N LEU A 64 -13.86 0.73 -14.76
CA LEU A 64 -15.23 0.27 -14.95
C LEU A 64 -15.57 0.01 -16.42
N CYS A 65 -14.68 0.38 -17.35
CA CYS A 65 -14.79 0.08 -18.78
C CYS A 65 -13.66 -0.77 -19.33
N LEU A 66 -13.01 -1.55 -18.48
CA LEU A 66 -11.91 -2.42 -18.90
C LEU A 66 -12.34 -3.49 -19.94
N PHE A 67 -13.64 -3.80 -20.04
CA PHE A 67 -14.17 -4.87 -20.89
C PHE A 67 -15.29 -4.42 -21.85
N GLU A 68 -15.55 -3.12 -21.94
CA GLU A 68 -16.47 -2.57 -22.96
C GLU A 68 -15.77 -2.35 -24.30
#